data_AF-A0A2G8E3Y7-F1
#
_entry.id   AF-A0A2G8E3Y7-F1
#
_cell.length_a   1.000
_cell.length_b   1.000
_cell.length_c   1.000
_cell.angle_alpha   90.00
_cell.angle_beta   90.00
_cell.angle_gamma   90.00
#
_symmetry.space_group_name_H-M   'P 1'
#
loop_
_entity.id
_entity.type
_entity.pdbx_description
1 polymer ?
#
loop_
_entity_poly.entity_id
_entity_poly.type
_entity_poly.pdbx_seq_one_letter_code
_entity_poly.pdbx_strand_id
1 'polypeptide(L)'
;MRENRYPPDRQYAENKQLVTLLNIEYAYQWLIQARKQYPDHADIWHLRFHWQRERDIILSQLNRGEYRFSPLQIIKKASGETLALWSSRDALVLKMLTSLLETRLPVHPLCEHVKGHGGGRQSTLRVDHHLKAHGTPFVFRTDRGYRQNSVVYLPRA
;
A
#
# COMPACT_ATOMS: atom_id res chain seq x y z
N MET A 1 23.61 -27.64 -24.34
CA MET A 1 23.85 -26.49 -23.44
C MET A 1 23.59 -25.22 -24.24
N ARG A 2 22.48 -24.51 -23.99
CA ARG A 2 22.19 -23.22 -24.62
C ARG A 2 22.49 -22.13 -23.61
N GLU A 3 23.54 -21.38 -23.88
CA GLU A 3 24.01 -20.27 -23.09
C GLU A 3 23.02 -19.11 -23.23
N ASN A 4 22.26 -18.85 -22.17
CA ASN A 4 21.27 -17.78 -22.10
C ASN A 4 22.03 -16.45 -21.90
N ARG A 5 22.58 -15.90 -22.98
CA ARG A 5 23.15 -14.54 -23.02
C ARG A 5 22.02 -13.53 -22.89
N TYR A 6 21.72 -13.12 -21.65
CA TYR A 6 21.04 -11.85 -21.44
C TYR A 6 21.98 -10.72 -21.90
N PRO A 7 21.54 -9.80 -22.78
CA PRO A 7 22.34 -8.62 -23.10
C PRO A 7 22.45 -7.74 -21.84
N PRO A 8 23.58 -7.03 -21.65
CA PRO A 8 23.69 -6.07 -20.57
C PRO A 8 22.89 -4.83 -20.98
N ASP A 9 21.60 -4.78 -20.65
CA ASP A 9 20.79 -3.57 -20.80
C ASP A 9 21.24 -2.50 -19.78
N ARG A 10 22.44 -1.95 -19.98
CA ARG A 10 22.94 -0.73 -19.34
C ARG A 10 22.57 0.48 -20.19
N GLN A 11 21.29 0.66 -20.46
CA GLN A 11 20.76 1.84 -21.15
C GLN A 11 19.26 2.02 -20.88
N TYR A 12 18.88 2.09 -19.61
CA TYR A 12 17.56 2.59 -19.22
C TYR A 12 17.68 3.87 -18.42
N ALA A 13 17.21 4.93 -19.07
CA ALA A 13 16.77 6.23 -18.56
C ALA A 13 17.84 7.29 -18.30
N GLU A 14 17.94 8.22 -19.27
CA GLU A 14 18.03 9.65 -18.98
C GLU A 14 17.24 9.99 -17.71
N ASN A 15 17.80 10.86 -16.86
CA ASN A 15 17.24 11.35 -15.59
C ASN A 15 15.83 11.94 -15.74
N LYS A 16 14.82 11.09 -15.93
CA LYS A 16 13.42 11.42 -15.78
C LYS A 16 13.11 11.21 -14.32
N GLN A 17 12.90 12.32 -13.59
CA GLN A 17 12.45 12.25 -12.20
C GLN A 17 11.31 11.25 -12.09
N LEU A 18 11.53 10.18 -11.32
CA LEU A 18 10.55 9.11 -11.12
C LEU A 18 9.31 9.63 -10.39
N VAL A 19 9.49 10.66 -9.56
CA VAL A 19 8.46 11.28 -8.74
C VAL A 19 8.52 12.80 -8.91
N THR A 20 7.37 13.40 -9.21
CA THR A 20 7.23 14.85 -9.43
C THR A 20 6.50 15.56 -8.28
N LEU A 21 6.56 16.89 -8.27
CA LEU A 21 5.80 17.73 -7.35
C LEU A 21 4.29 17.46 -7.41
N LEU A 22 3.75 17.19 -8.60
CA LEU A 22 2.32 16.91 -8.75
C LEU A 22 1.93 15.61 -8.03
N ASN A 23 2.78 14.58 -8.10
CA ASN A 23 2.52 13.30 -7.46
C ASN A 23 2.45 13.46 -5.93
N ILE A 24 3.38 14.22 -5.36
CA ILE A 24 3.47 14.38 -3.91
C ILE A 24 2.37 15.29 -3.36
N GLU A 25 1.99 16.35 -4.08
CA GLU A 25 0.88 17.24 -3.67
C GLU A 25 -0.47 16.50 -3.72
N TYR A 26 -0.71 15.65 -4.72
CA TYR A 26 -1.91 14.80 -4.76
C TYR A 26 -1.99 13.88 -3.53
N ALA A 27 -0.88 13.22 -3.18
CA ALA A 27 -0.83 12.36 -2.00
C ALA A 27 -0.99 13.14 -0.70
N TYR A 28 -0.47 14.37 -0.64
CA TYR A 28 -0.62 15.25 0.51
C TYR A 28 -2.08 15.67 0.74
N GLN A 29 -2.81 16.04 -0.33
CA GLN A 29 -4.24 16.35 -0.24
C GLN A 29 -5.04 15.15 0.28
N TRP A 30 -4.74 13.95 -0.23
CA TRP A 30 -5.35 12.72 0.28
C TRP A 30 -5.05 12.51 1.77
N LEU A 31 -3.80 12.72 2.19
CA LEU A 31 -3.38 12.51 3.58
C LEU A 31 -4.10 13.45 4.55
N ILE A 32 -4.23 14.73 4.19
CA ILE A 32 -4.94 15.72 5.00
C ILE A 32 -6.38 15.27 5.25
N GLN A 33 -7.06 14.78 4.22
CA GLN A 33 -8.44 14.29 4.37
C GLN A 33 -8.48 13.00 5.19
N ALA A 34 -7.58 12.05 4.91
CA ALA A 34 -7.52 10.77 5.60
C ALA A 34 -7.21 10.90 7.11
N ARG A 35 -6.49 11.96 7.51
CA ARG A 35 -6.08 12.19 8.90
C ARG A 35 -6.70 13.44 9.54
N LYS A 36 -7.79 13.97 8.97
CA LYS A 36 -8.44 15.21 9.46
C LYS A 36 -8.88 15.16 10.92
N GLN A 37 -9.26 13.97 11.39
CA GLN A 37 -9.79 13.74 12.75
C GLN A 37 -8.73 13.16 13.71
N TYR A 38 -7.45 13.21 13.35
CA TYR A 38 -6.40 12.71 14.23
C TYR A 38 -6.22 13.64 15.44
N PRO A 39 -5.81 13.11 16.60
CA PRO A 39 -5.64 13.92 17.80
C PRO A 39 -4.46 14.89 17.67
N ASP A 40 -4.42 15.94 18.49
CA ASP A 40 -3.42 17.04 18.40
C ASP A 40 -1.96 16.58 18.51
N HIS A 41 -1.72 15.45 19.18
CA HIS A 41 -0.37 14.87 19.34
C HIS A 41 0.04 13.97 18.16
N ALA A 42 -0.79 13.83 17.12
CA ALA A 42 -0.45 13.02 15.96
C ALA A 42 0.63 13.68 15.08
N ASP A 43 1.49 12.85 14.51
CA ASP A 43 2.62 13.27 13.67
C ASP A 43 2.22 14.03 12.40
N ILE A 44 0.94 13.94 11.98
CA ILE A 44 0.40 14.65 10.83
C ILE A 44 0.51 16.17 11.00
N TRP A 45 0.34 16.68 12.22
CA TRP A 45 0.36 18.12 12.47
C TRP A 45 1.76 18.70 12.31
N HIS A 46 2.77 17.96 12.78
CA HIS A 46 4.17 18.31 12.56
C HIS A 46 4.53 18.28 11.06
N LEU A 47 4.09 17.24 10.33
CA LEU A 47 4.30 17.17 8.88
C LEU A 47 3.65 18.34 8.14
N ARG A 48 2.42 18.72 8.51
CA ARG A 48 1.70 19.85 7.89
C ARG A 48 2.38 21.18 8.18
N PHE A 49 2.83 21.38 9.41
CA PHE A 49 3.53 22.60 9.81
C PHE A 49 4.85 22.78 9.05
N HIS A 50 5.58 21.69 8.80
CA HIS A 50 6.85 21.70 8.07
C HIS A 50 6.72 21.27 6.60
N TRP A 51 5.53 21.36 6.00
CA TRP A 51 5.23 20.72 4.72
C TRP A 51 6.23 21.07 3.61
N GLN A 52 6.54 22.35 3.42
CA GLN A 52 7.42 22.80 2.34
C GLN A 52 8.80 22.14 2.44
N ARG A 53 9.38 22.11 3.65
CA ARG A 53 10.68 21.47 3.90
C ARG A 53 10.60 19.95 3.75
N GLU A 54 9.60 19.33 4.35
CA GLU A 54 9.43 17.87 4.31
C GLU A 54 9.22 17.37 2.89
N ARG A 55 8.40 18.06 2.10
CA ARG A 55 8.14 17.76 0.69
C ARG A 55 9.44 17.71 -0.13
N ASP A 56 10.28 18.72 0.01
CA ASP A 56 11.52 18.82 -0.76
C ASP A 56 12.52 17.72 -0.35
N ILE A 57 12.60 17.40 0.96
CA ILE A 57 13.40 16.28 1.47
C ILE A 57 12.88 14.94 0.90
N ILE A 58 11.57 14.70 0.95
CA ILE A 58 10.94 13.46 0.48
C ILE A 58 11.19 13.29 -1.03
N LEU A 59 10.94 14.32 -1.84
CA LEU A 59 11.17 14.28 -3.29
C LEU A 59 12.63 13.98 -3.63
N SER A 60 13.57 14.62 -2.94
CA SER A 60 15.01 14.40 -3.13
C SER A 60 15.40 12.95 -2.81
N GLN A 61 14.98 12.45 -1.64
CA GLN A 61 15.28 11.08 -1.23
C GLN A 61 14.67 10.03 -2.16
N LEU A 62 13.44 10.24 -2.65
CA LEU A 62 12.78 9.31 -3.55
C LEU A 62 13.44 9.27 -4.92
N ASN A 63 13.73 10.42 -5.51
CA ASN A 63 14.38 10.49 -6.82
C ASN A 63 15.82 9.94 -6.78
N ARG A 64 16.47 9.94 -5.61
CA ARG A 64 17.77 9.29 -5.39
C ARG A 64 17.69 7.81 -4.99
N GLY A 65 16.49 7.28 -4.75
CA GLY A 65 16.32 5.91 -4.25
C GLY A 65 16.81 5.69 -2.81
N GLU A 66 16.91 6.75 -2.01
CA GLU A 66 17.45 6.74 -0.64
C GLU A 66 16.38 6.83 0.44
N TYR A 67 15.11 6.97 0.07
CA TYR A 67 14.01 7.01 1.02
C TYR A 67 13.87 5.67 1.75
N ARG A 68 13.87 5.71 3.09
CA ARG A 68 13.68 4.54 3.95
C ARG A 68 12.43 4.71 4.79
N PHE A 69 11.56 3.72 4.76
CA PHE A 69 10.37 3.69 5.62
C PHE A 69 10.75 3.52 7.09
N SER A 70 10.05 4.23 7.96
CA SER A 70 10.19 4.04 9.41
C SER A 70 9.51 2.73 9.84
N PRO A 71 9.85 2.18 11.02
CA PRO A 71 9.11 1.04 11.55
C PRO A 71 7.60 1.33 11.66
N LEU A 72 6.78 0.36 11.25
CA LEU A 72 5.33 0.43 11.39
C LEU A 72 4.95 0.51 12.87
N GLN A 73 4.12 1.49 13.25
CA GLN A 73 3.72 1.70 14.63
C GLN A 73 2.54 0.79 14.98
N ILE A 74 2.54 0.25 16.19
CA ILE A 74 1.44 -0.55 16.72
C ILE A 74 0.76 0.24 17.83
N ILE A 75 -0.46 0.70 17.58
CA ILE A 75 -1.25 1.51 18.53
C ILE A 75 -2.31 0.62 19.15
N LYS A 76 -2.33 0.55 20.48
CA LYS A 76 -3.41 -0.09 21.23
C LYS A 76 -4.48 0.95 21.54
N LYS A 77 -5.70 0.72 21.05
CA LYS A 77 -6.85 1.54 21.39
C LYS A 77 -7.34 1.22 22.80
N ALA A 78 -8.07 2.14 23.41
CA ALA A 78 -8.73 1.92 24.70
C ALA A 78 -9.71 0.73 24.67
N SER A 79 -10.25 0.39 23.50
CA SER A 79 -11.10 -0.78 23.28
C SER A 79 -10.36 -2.14 23.32
N GLY A 80 -9.04 -2.14 23.44
CA GLY A 80 -8.19 -3.34 23.35
C GLY A 80 -7.82 -3.73 21.90
N GLU A 81 -8.42 -3.07 20.90
CA GLU A 81 -8.05 -3.26 19.49
C GLU A 81 -6.62 -2.76 19.22
N THR A 82 -5.87 -3.52 18.44
CA THR A 82 -4.52 -3.14 18.01
C THR A 82 -4.55 -2.71 16.54
N LEU A 83 -4.08 -1.49 16.27
CA LEU A 83 -3.98 -0.92 14.94
C LEU A 83 -2.52 -0.79 14.51
N ALA A 84 -2.19 -1.29 13.34
CA ALA A 84 -0.91 -1.02 12.71
C ALA A 84 -1.00 0.25 11.85
N LEU A 85 -0.16 1.24 12.14
CA LEU A 85 -0.22 2.57 11.56
C LEU A 85 1.15 3.01 11.03
N TRP A 86 1.20 3.43 9.77
CA TRP A 86 2.37 4.09 9.21
C TRP A 86 2.47 5.54 9.71
N SER A 87 3.68 6.07 9.83
CA SER A 87 3.86 7.51 10.04
C SER A 87 3.15 8.30 8.94
N SER A 88 2.78 9.55 9.20
CA SER A 88 2.16 10.45 8.21
C SER A 88 3.03 10.59 6.97
N ARG A 89 4.35 10.68 7.17
CA ARG A 89 5.36 10.77 6.10
C ARG A 89 5.40 9.49 5.26
N ASP A 90 5.42 8.32 5.88
CA ASP A 90 5.44 7.03 5.18
C ASP A 90 4.12 6.77 4.44
N ALA A 91 2.99 7.06 5.08
CA ALA A 91 1.66 6.91 4.47
C ALA A 91 1.49 7.79 3.23
N LEU A 92 2.04 9.01 3.25
CA LEU A 92 2.08 9.90 2.08
C LEU A 92 2.85 9.27 0.92
N VAL A 93 4.06 8.77 1.20
CA VAL A 93 4.89 8.12 0.17
C VAL A 93 4.23 6.86 -0.37
N LEU A 94 3.66 6.02 0.49
CA LEU A 94 2.91 4.84 0.07
C LEU A 94 1.73 5.20 -0.83
N LYS A 95 0.95 6.23 -0.48
CA LYS A 95 -0.17 6.68 -1.31
C LYS A 95 0.31 7.15 -2.68
N MET A 96 1.37 7.95 -2.71
CA MET A 96 1.94 8.48 -3.94
C MET A 96 2.46 7.36 -4.85
N LEU A 97 3.24 6.43 -4.32
CA LEU A 97 3.73 5.27 -5.06
C LEU A 97 2.58 4.39 -5.55
N THR A 98 1.56 4.17 -4.72
CA THR A 98 0.36 3.43 -5.11
C THR A 98 -0.30 4.06 -6.33
N SER A 99 -0.49 5.38 -6.33
CA SER A 99 -1.13 6.06 -7.47
C SER A 99 -0.28 6.11 -8.74
N LEU A 100 1.06 6.04 -8.62
CA LEU A 100 1.93 5.83 -9.78
C LEU A 100 1.80 4.40 -10.32
N LEU A 101 1.82 3.41 -9.43
CA LEU A 101 1.80 1.99 -9.79
C LEU A 101 0.43 1.53 -10.30
N GLU A 102 -0.66 2.12 -9.82
CA GLU A 102 -2.04 1.85 -10.29
C GLU A 102 -2.16 2.04 -11.82
N THR A 103 -1.39 2.96 -12.41
CA THR A 103 -1.41 3.19 -13.87
C THR A 103 -0.58 2.17 -14.66
N ARG A 104 0.22 1.33 -13.99
CA ARG A 104 1.21 0.44 -14.59
C ARG A 104 0.95 -1.04 -14.31
N LEU A 105 0.37 -1.35 -13.15
CA LEU A 105 0.14 -2.71 -12.72
C LEU A 105 -1.28 -3.13 -13.12
N PRO A 106 -1.44 -4.13 -14.02
CA PRO A 106 -2.75 -4.63 -14.37
C PRO A 106 -3.37 -5.35 -13.15
N VAL A 107 -4.63 -5.04 -12.87
CA VAL A 107 -5.42 -5.72 -11.85
C VAL A 107 -6.54 -6.48 -12.53
N HIS A 108 -6.65 -7.78 -12.24
CA HIS A 108 -7.72 -8.61 -12.80
C HIS A 108 -9.10 -8.14 -12.29
N PRO A 109 -10.15 -8.09 -13.11
CA PRO A 109 -11.49 -7.67 -12.69
C PRO A 109 -12.11 -8.51 -11.56
N LEU A 110 -11.66 -9.76 -11.41
CA LEU A 110 -12.07 -10.65 -10.31
C LEU A 110 -11.40 -10.32 -8.97
N CYS A 111 -10.42 -9.41 -8.93
CA CYS A 111 -9.84 -8.88 -7.70
C CYS A 111 -10.82 -7.90 -7.04
N GLU A 112 -11.85 -8.43 -6.39
CA GLU A 112 -12.98 -7.67 -5.85
C GLU A 112 -12.69 -6.81 -4.63
N HIS A 113 -11.52 -6.98 -4.00
CA HIS A 113 -11.05 -6.08 -2.95
C HIS A 113 -10.69 -4.69 -3.52
N VAL A 114 -10.48 -4.58 -4.82
CA VAL A 114 -10.22 -3.30 -5.49
C VAL A 114 -11.54 -2.56 -5.71
N LYS A 115 -11.53 -1.27 -5.39
CA LYS A 115 -12.70 -0.41 -5.52
C LYS A 115 -13.21 -0.42 -6.97
N GLY A 116 -14.50 -0.70 -7.15
CA GLY A 116 -15.15 -0.77 -8.46
C GLY A 116 -15.27 -2.17 -9.04
N HIS A 117 -14.69 -3.21 -8.43
CA HIS A 117 -14.71 -4.58 -8.98
C HIS A 117 -15.82 -5.49 -8.44
N GLY A 118 -16.63 -5.04 -7.47
CA GLY A 118 -17.80 -5.78 -6.97
C GLY A 118 -17.84 -5.98 -5.46
N GLY A 119 -16.70 -5.92 -4.77
CA GLY A 119 -16.65 -6.08 -3.31
C GLY A 119 -17.13 -7.45 -2.81
N GLY A 120 -17.17 -7.62 -1.49
CA GLY A 120 -17.44 -8.94 -0.88
C GLY A 120 -18.83 -9.51 -1.21
N ARG A 121 -19.87 -8.67 -1.27
CA ARG A 121 -21.24 -9.14 -1.57
C ARG A 121 -21.38 -9.68 -2.99
N GLN A 122 -20.86 -8.96 -4.00
CA GLN A 122 -20.93 -9.44 -5.39
C GLN A 122 -20.08 -10.69 -5.58
N SER A 123 -18.97 -10.80 -4.85
CA SER A 123 -18.14 -12.01 -4.81
C SER A 123 -18.97 -13.24 -4.43
N THR A 124 -19.69 -13.15 -3.32
CA THR A 124 -20.53 -14.25 -2.82
C THR A 124 -21.64 -14.61 -3.81
N LEU A 125 -22.30 -13.61 -4.42
CA LEU A 125 -23.34 -13.85 -5.43
C LEU A 125 -22.79 -14.52 -6.68
N ARG A 126 -21.61 -14.10 -7.15
CA ARG A 126 -20.97 -14.70 -8.34
C ARG A 126 -20.61 -16.16 -8.08
N VAL A 127 -20.06 -16.46 -6.89
CA VAL A 127 -19.74 -17.84 -6.50
C VAL A 127 -21.02 -18.67 -6.43
N ASP A 128 -22.08 -18.20 -5.77
CA ASP A 128 -23.37 -18.91 -5.70
C ASP A 128 -23.95 -19.20 -7.09
N HIS A 129 -23.95 -18.20 -7.97
CA HIS A 129 -24.43 -18.38 -9.35
C HIS A 129 -23.57 -19.39 -10.11
N HIS A 130 -22.25 -19.32 -9.99
CA HIS A 130 -21.34 -20.25 -10.67
C HIS A 130 -21.55 -21.70 -10.21
N LEU A 131 -21.72 -21.93 -8.91
CA LEU A 131 -21.99 -23.27 -8.36
C LEU A 131 -23.31 -23.84 -8.91
N LYS A 132 -24.36 -23.01 -8.99
CA LYS A 132 -25.67 -23.41 -9.51
C LYS A 132 -25.67 -23.65 -11.02
N ALA A 133 -25.02 -22.79 -11.79
CA ALA A 133 -25.04 -22.83 -13.26
C ALA A 133 -24.18 -23.97 -13.83
N HIS A 134 -23.06 -24.30 -13.18
CA HIS A 134 -22.12 -25.31 -13.67
C HIS A 134 -22.22 -26.66 -12.97
N GLY A 135 -23.10 -26.79 -11.97
CA GLY A 135 -23.26 -28.03 -11.20
C GLY A 135 -21.97 -28.45 -10.48
N THR A 136 -21.09 -27.51 -10.17
CA THR A 136 -19.81 -27.77 -9.48
C THR A 136 -20.04 -27.68 -7.98
N PRO A 137 -20.01 -28.79 -7.21
CA PRO A 137 -20.33 -28.75 -5.79
C PRO A 137 -19.12 -28.40 -4.90
N PHE A 138 -17.94 -28.14 -5.50
CA PHE A 138 -16.67 -28.02 -4.79
C PHE A 138 -16.08 -26.61 -4.89
N VAL A 139 -15.53 -26.12 -3.78
CA VAL A 139 -14.82 -24.84 -3.69
C VAL A 139 -13.44 -25.07 -3.09
N PHE A 140 -12.39 -24.66 -3.80
CA PHE A 140 -11.03 -24.67 -3.27
C PHE A 140 -10.75 -23.37 -2.53
N ARG A 141 -10.76 -23.42 -1.20
CA ARG A 141 -10.41 -22.26 -0.36
C ARG A 141 -8.91 -22.26 -0.12
N THR A 142 -8.26 -21.18 -0.53
CA THR A 142 -6.85 -20.91 -0.21
C THR A 142 -6.82 -19.65 0.65
N ASP A 143 -6.80 -19.83 1.98
CA ASP A 143 -6.63 -18.72 2.91
C ASP A 143 -5.35 -18.93 3.71
N ARG A 144 -4.37 -18.07 3.47
CA ARG A 144 -3.30 -17.78 4.43
C ARG A 144 -3.38 -16.30 4.73
N GLY A 145 -3.51 -15.95 6.00
CA GLY A 145 -3.42 -14.58 6.48
C GLY A 145 -2.09 -13.95 6.05
N TYR A 146 -2.11 -13.18 4.96
CA TYR A 146 -0.91 -12.64 4.31
C TYR A 146 -0.25 -11.49 5.12
N ARG A 147 -0.74 -11.21 6.34
CA ARG A 147 -0.25 -10.13 7.22
C ARG A 147 0.06 -10.60 8.64
N GLN A 148 0.51 -11.84 8.83
CA GLN A 148 0.98 -12.34 10.12
C GLN A 148 2.35 -13.00 9.99
N ASN A 149 3.41 -12.20 10.17
CA ASN A 149 4.56 -12.66 10.95
C ASN A 149 4.29 -12.24 12.40
N SER A 150 3.33 -12.92 13.03
CA SER A 150 3.25 -12.93 14.48
C SER A 150 4.49 -13.69 14.96
N VAL A 151 5.49 -12.99 15.50
CA VAL A 151 6.44 -13.65 16.40
C VAL A 151 5.61 -14.07 17.61
N VAL A 152 5.08 -15.29 17.57
CA VAL A 152 4.45 -15.92 18.73
C VAL A 152 5.59 -16.31 19.66
N TYR A 153 5.89 -15.46 20.64
CA TYR A 153 6.57 -15.93 21.84
C TYR A 153 5.60 -16.85 22.56
N LEU A 154 5.81 -18.16 22.43
CA LEU A 154 5.21 -19.11 23.35
C LEU A 154 5.89 -18.88 24.72
N PRO A 155 5.14 -18.55 25.79
CA PRO A 155 5.72 -18.57 27.11
C PRO A 155 6.13 -20.02 27.44
N ARG A 156 7.38 -20.22 27.82
CA ARG A 156 7.78 -21.41 28.55
C ARG A 156 7.15 -21.34 29.94
N ALA A 157 6.27 -22.28 30.24
CA ALA A 157 6.06 -22.85 31.57
C ALA A 157 5.54 -24.27 31.39
#